data_AF-A0A947QNM2-F1
#
_entry.id   AF-A0A947QNM2-F1
#
_cell.length_a   1.000
_cell.length_b   1.000
_cell.length_c   1.000
_cell.angle_alpha   90.00
_cell.angle_beta   90.00
_cell.angle_gamma   90.00
#
_symmetry.space_group_name_H-M   'P 1'
#
loop_
_entity.id
_entity.type
_entity.pdbx_description
1 polymer ?
#
loop_
_entity_poly.entity_id
_entity_poly.type
_entity_poly.pdbx_seq_one_letter_code
_entity_poly.pdbx_strand_id
1 'polypeptide(L)'
;MIIKILVSIFVLFAVSRVYLRYRDGSVRVIAFIVWLLLWGGIAFFVWWPKFSDIIASGVGIGRGIDALVYISIVALFYAMFRVYIKLEFIEHEITSLVRNLALSDKLNKIKDKRDNENEKKDISSN
;
A
#
# COMPACT_ATOMS: atom_id res chain seq x y z
N MET A 1 8.01 -6.84 -33.90
CA MET A 1 6.97 -5.77 -33.86
C MET A 1 5.88 -6.04 -32.83
N ILE A 2 5.42 -7.29 -32.64
CA ILE A 2 4.44 -7.69 -31.62
C ILE A 2 4.75 -7.13 -30.21
N ILE A 3 6.01 -7.23 -29.75
CA ILE A 3 6.40 -6.79 -28.40
C ILE A 3 6.14 -5.29 -28.16
N LYS A 4 6.29 -4.47 -29.20
CA LYS A 4 6.10 -3.01 -29.11
C LYS A 4 4.63 -2.63 -28.99
N ILE A 5 3.76 -3.34 -29.68
CA ILE A 5 2.30 -3.14 -29.64
C ILE A 5 1.75 -3.59 -28.29
N LEU A 6 2.20 -4.75 -27.79
CA LEU A 6 1.83 -5.26 -26.47
C LEU A 6 2.22 -4.28 -25.35
N VAL A 7 3.44 -3.76 -25.39
CA VAL A 7 3.93 -2.79 -24.40
C VAL A 7 3.18 -1.45 -24.51
N SER A 8 2.88 -0.97 -25.72
CA SER A 8 2.12 0.27 -25.91
C SER A 8 0.69 0.18 -25.32
N ILE A 9 -0.01 -0.93 -25.58
CA ILE A 9 -1.34 -1.22 -25.00
C ILE A 9 -1.25 -1.29 -23.48
N PHE A 10 -0.20 -1.93 -22.95
CA PHE A 10 0.01 -2.08 -21.52
C PHE A 10 0.31 -0.74 -20.83
N VAL A 11 1.08 0.13 -21.47
CA VAL A 11 1.35 1.50 -20.99
C VAL A 11 0.08 2.34 -21.00
N LEU A 12 -0.74 2.26 -22.05
CA LEU A 12 -2.04 2.93 -22.09
C LEU A 12 -2.98 2.45 -20.97
N PHE A 13 -3.04 1.15 -20.73
CA PHE A 13 -3.80 0.57 -19.63
C PHE A 13 -3.27 1.02 -18.26
N ALA A 14 -1.95 1.01 -18.08
CA ALA A 14 -1.29 1.47 -16.87
C ALA A 14 -1.56 2.95 -16.58
N VAL A 15 -1.42 3.81 -17.58
CA VAL A 15 -1.72 5.25 -17.48
C VAL A 15 -3.19 5.47 -17.18
N SER A 16 -4.10 4.73 -17.81
CA SER A 16 -5.53 4.78 -17.51
C SER A 16 -5.84 4.39 -16.06
N ARG A 17 -5.21 3.33 -15.55
CA ARG A 17 -5.35 2.89 -14.15
C ARG A 17 -4.81 3.92 -13.16
N VAL A 18 -3.71 4.59 -13.50
CA VAL A 18 -3.09 5.66 -12.71
C VAL A 18 -3.95 6.93 -12.72
N TYR A 19 -4.55 7.27 -13.86
CA TYR A 19 -5.48 8.40 -14.01
C TYR A 19 -6.78 8.19 -13.20
N LEU A 20 -7.34 6.99 -13.23
CA LEU A 20 -8.50 6.61 -12.40
C LEU A 20 -8.17 6.74 -10.90
N ARG A 21 -6.95 6.41 -10.48
CA ARG A 21 -6.51 6.55 -9.08
C ARG A 21 -6.22 7.98 -8.65
N TYR A 22 -5.89 8.87 -9.58
CA TYR A 22 -5.68 10.30 -9.33
C TYR A 22 -7.00 11.04 -9.07
N ARG A 23 -8.09 10.64 -9.74
CA ARG A 23 -9.41 11.27 -9.62
C ARG A 23 -10.09 11.02 -8.26
N ASP A 24 -9.76 9.94 -7.57
CA ASP A 24 -10.40 9.54 -6.31
C ASP A 24 -9.84 10.22 -5.04
N GLY A 25 -8.84 11.11 -5.16
CA GLY A 25 -8.34 11.95 -4.04
C GLY A 25 -7.72 11.20 -2.85
N SER A 26 -7.69 9.87 -2.87
CA SER A 26 -7.33 8.99 -1.74
C SER A 26 -5.89 8.46 -1.82
N VAL A 27 -5.09 8.89 -2.81
CA VAL A 27 -3.74 8.39 -3.02
C VAL A 27 -2.72 9.53 -3.01
N ARG A 28 -1.75 9.44 -2.10
CA ARG A 28 -0.63 10.39 -1.98
C ARG A 28 0.09 10.48 -3.33
N VAL A 29 0.31 11.71 -3.82
CA VAL A 29 0.99 12.05 -5.10
C VAL A 29 2.27 11.23 -5.34
N ILE A 30 2.96 10.84 -4.27
CA ILE A 30 4.13 9.97 -4.31
C ILE A 30 3.87 8.61 -4.99
N ALA A 31 2.70 7.99 -4.79
CA ALA A 31 2.36 6.70 -5.39
C ALA A 31 2.09 6.82 -6.89
N PHE A 32 1.53 7.96 -7.32
CA PHE A 32 1.36 8.28 -8.74
C PHE A 32 2.71 8.42 -9.43
N ILE A 33 3.64 9.17 -8.84
CA ILE A 33 5.00 9.38 -9.37
C ILE A 33 5.78 8.07 -9.44
N VAL A 34 5.72 7.24 -8.39
CA VAL A 34 6.40 5.93 -8.37
C VAL A 34 5.87 5.02 -9.48
N TRP A 35 4.55 4.95 -9.66
CA TRP A 35 3.95 4.15 -10.73
C TRP A 35 4.31 4.67 -12.12
N LEU A 36 4.29 6.00 -12.33
CA LEU A 36 4.64 6.60 -13.60
C LEU A 36 6.11 6.36 -13.96
N LEU A 37 7.02 6.47 -12.98
CA LEU A 37 8.43 6.13 -13.16
C LEU A 37 8.64 4.65 -13.49
N LEU A 38 7.91 3.75 -12.82
CA LEU A 38 8.00 2.31 -13.07
C LEU A 38 7.56 1.97 -14.50
N TRP A 39 6.39 2.46 -14.93
CA TRP A 39 5.88 2.23 -16.28
C TRP A 39 6.73 2.92 -17.36
N GLY A 40 7.14 4.16 -17.10
CA GLY A 40 8.00 4.93 -18.00
C GLY A 40 9.38 4.27 -18.16
N GLY A 41 9.97 3.75 -17.09
CA GLY A 41 11.23 3.02 -17.12
C GLY A 41 11.15 1.75 -17.96
N ILE A 42 10.09 0.96 -17.80
CA ILE A 42 9.85 -0.24 -18.62
C ILE A 42 9.71 0.13 -20.11
N ALA A 43 8.90 1.16 -20.42
CA ALA A 43 8.69 1.61 -21.80
C ALA A 43 10.01 2.10 -22.43
N PHE A 44 10.82 2.84 -21.68
CA PHE A 44 12.12 3.34 -22.11
C PHE A 44 13.09 2.21 -22.46
N PHE A 45 13.21 1.19 -21.60
CA PHE A 45 14.07 0.03 -21.84
C PHE A 45 13.63 -0.81 -23.05
N VAL A 46 12.32 -0.95 -23.27
CA VAL A 46 11.78 -1.68 -24.43
C VAL A 46 12.07 -0.96 -25.75
N TRP A 47 12.06 0.37 -25.76
CA TRP A 47 12.35 1.16 -26.95
C TRP A 47 13.84 1.31 -27.24
N TRP A 48 14.71 1.29 -26.23
CA TRP A 48 16.14 1.49 -26.38
C TRP A 48 16.99 0.34 -25.83
N PRO A 49 16.94 -0.86 -26.43
CA PRO A 49 17.72 -2.02 -25.98
C PRO A 49 19.23 -1.78 -26.04
N LYS A 50 19.73 -0.86 -26.89
CA LYS A 50 21.16 -0.52 -26.97
C LYS A 50 21.72 0.14 -25.70
N PHE A 51 20.90 0.80 -24.89
CA PHE A 51 21.33 1.31 -23.58
C PHE A 51 21.54 0.18 -22.56
N SER A 52 20.74 -0.88 -22.68
CA SER A 52 20.88 -2.08 -21.87
C SER A 52 22.26 -2.74 -22.05
N ASP A 53 22.81 -2.71 -23.27
CA ASP A 53 24.16 -3.25 -23.57
C ASP A 53 25.28 -2.38 -23.00
N ILE A 54 25.12 -1.04 -22.98
CA ILE A 54 26.10 -0.12 -22.39
C ILE A 54 26.16 -0.31 -20.86
N ILE A 55 25.00 -0.41 -20.21
CA ILE A 55 24.92 -0.66 -18.76
C ILE A 55 25.48 -2.06 -18.44
N ALA A 56 25.18 -3.07 -19.27
CA ALA A 56 25.73 -4.41 -19.14
C ALA A 56 27.27 -4.43 -19.15
N SER A 57 27.89 -3.64 -20.04
CA SER A 57 29.35 -3.54 -20.15
C SER A 57 30.02 -2.88 -18.94
N GLY A 58 29.33 -1.94 -18.27
CA GLY A 58 29.84 -1.27 -17.06
C GLY A 58 29.62 -2.04 -15.76
N VAL A 59 28.58 -2.88 -15.71
CA VAL A 59 28.19 -3.66 -14.51
C VAL A 59 28.74 -5.12 -14.56
N GLY A 60 29.26 -5.56 -15.71
CA GLY A 60 29.86 -6.89 -15.86
C GLY A 60 28.85 -8.05 -16.00
N ILE A 61 27.57 -7.73 -16.24
CA ILE A 61 26.48 -8.71 -16.41
C ILE A 61 26.17 -8.78 -17.90
N GLY A 62 26.48 -9.90 -18.56
CA GLY A 62 26.46 -10.04 -20.03
C GLY A 62 25.11 -9.82 -20.74
N ARG A 63 24.02 -9.54 -20.01
CA ARG A 63 22.67 -9.23 -20.54
C ARG A 63 22.00 -8.18 -19.66
N GLY A 64 21.76 -6.97 -20.16
CA GLY A 64 21.23 -5.89 -19.33
C GLY A 64 19.75 -6.08 -18.87
N ILE A 65 19.02 -7.03 -19.46
CA ILE A 65 17.72 -7.49 -18.92
C ILE A 65 17.90 -8.12 -17.54
N ASP A 66 18.97 -8.89 -17.31
CA ASP A 66 19.17 -9.61 -16.05
C ASP A 66 19.41 -8.62 -14.90
N ALA A 67 20.13 -7.52 -15.15
CA ALA A 67 20.30 -6.43 -14.18
C ALA A 67 18.97 -5.77 -13.79
N LEU A 68 18.08 -5.55 -14.76
CA LEU A 68 16.76 -4.97 -14.53
C LEU A 68 15.86 -5.93 -13.73
N VAL A 69 15.94 -7.23 -14.01
CA VAL A 69 15.26 -8.28 -13.25
C VAL A 69 15.74 -8.27 -11.79
N TYR A 70 17.05 -8.23 -11.53
CA TYR A 70 17.58 -8.16 -10.17
C TYR A 70 17.08 -6.93 -9.41
N ILE A 71 17.13 -5.74 -10.03
CA ILE A 71 16.60 -4.50 -9.43
C ILE A 71 15.10 -4.64 -9.16
N SER A 72 14.34 -5.23 -10.08
CA SER A 72 12.89 -5.42 -9.93
C SER A 72 12.56 -6.35 -8.75
N ILE A 73 13.33 -7.42 -8.55
CA ILE A 73 13.16 -8.36 -7.44
C ILE A 73 13.41 -7.63 -6.11
N VAL A 74 14.51 -6.88 -6.00
CA VAL A 74 14.81 -6.09 -4.79
C VAL A 74 13.70 -5.07 -4.51
N ALA A 75 13.24 -4.35 -5.54
CA ALA A 75 12.15 -3.40 -5.41
C ALA A 75 10.83 -4.07 -4.99
N LEU A 76 10.52 -5.25 -5.52
CA LEU A 76 9.36 -6.07 -5.14
C LEU A 76 9.43 -6.51 -3.68
N PHE A 77 10.59 -7.02 -3.24
CA PHE A 77 10.81 -7.37 -1.84
C PHE A 77 10.63 -6.17 -0.92
N TYR A 78 11.18 -5.00 -1.28
CA TYR A 78 10.99 -3.78 -0.51
C TYR A 78 9.52 -3.34 -0.46
N ALA A 79 8.81 -3.42 -1.59
CA ALA A 79 7.39 -3.11 -1.64
C ALA A 79 6.57 -4.06 -0.76
N MET A 80 6.86 -5.36 -0.81
CA MET A 80 6.23 -6.38 0.03
C MET A 80 6.49 -6.11 1.52
N PHE A 81 7.73 -5.78 1.88
CA PHE A 81 8.08 -5.39 3.25
C PHE A 81 7.29 -4.16 3.72
N ARG A 82 7.17 -3.13 2.87
CA ARG A 82 6.35 -1.94 3.16
C ARG A 82 4.87 -2.26 3.38
N VAL A 83 4.32 -3.19 2.60
CA VAL A 83 2.94 -3.67 2.77
C VAL A 83 2.80 -4.43 4.09
N TYR A 84 3.75 -5.31 4.41
CA TYR A 84 3.77 -6.07 5.66
C TYR A 84 3.75 -5.16 6.89
N ILE A 85 4.65 -4.16 6.95
CA ILE A 85 4.68 -3.19 8.06
C ILE A 85 3.35 -2.41 8.17
N LYS A 86 2.74 -2.06 7.03
CA LYS A 86 1.45 -1.36 7.05
C LYS A 86 0.33 -2.26 7.55
N LEU A 87 0.39 -3.56 7.24
CA LEU A 87 -0.56 -4.55 7.70
C LEU A 87 -0.48 -4.71 9.23
N GLU A 88 0.72 -4.89 9.77
CA GLU A 88 0.97 -4.99 11.22
C GLU A 88 0.45 -3.75 11.96
N PHE A 89 0.69 -2.56 11.42
CA PHE A 89 0.17 -1.31 11.99
C PHE A 89 -1.37 -1.29 12.03
N ILE A 90 -2.03 -1.75 10.96
CA ILE A 90 -3.50 -1.81 10.89
C ILE A 90 -4.05 -2.83 11.90
N GLU A 91 -3.42 -4.00 12.04
CA GLU A 91 -3.79 -5.01 13.03
C GLU A 91 -3.69 -4.45 14.47
N HIS A 92 -2.64 -3.68 14.77
CA HIS A 92 -2.49 -3.01 16.06
C HIS A 92 -3.56 -1.94 16.31
N GLU A 93 -3.92 -1.14 15.31
CA GLU A 93 -4.99 -0.15 15.43
C GLU A 93 -6.35 -0.81 15.70
N ILE A 94 -6.67 -1.88 14.96
CA ILE A 94 -7.91 -2.66 15.15
C ILE A 94 -7.95 -3.24 16.56
N THR A 95 -6.86 -3.84 17.02
CA THR A 95 -6.76 -4.43 18.37
C THR A 95 -6.99 -3.37 19.45
N SER A 96 -6.35 -2.22 19.31
CA SER A 96 -6.51 -1.09 20.22
C SER A 96 -7.95 -0.56 20.23
N LEU A 97 -8.58 -0.45 19.06
CA LEU A 97 -9.95 0.01 18.92
C LEU A 97 -10.94 -0.95 19.60
N VAL A 98 -10.82 -2.25 19.35
CA VAL A 98 -11.67 -3.28 19.96
C VAL A 98 -11.50 -3.30 21.48
N ARG A 99 -10.27 -3.18 21.98
CA ARG A 99 -10.00 -3.10 23.42
C ARG A 99 -10.67 -1.88 24.06
N ASN A 100 -10.59 -0.71 23.42
CA ASN A 100 -11.21 0.51 23.91
C ASN A 100 -12.74 0.40 23.94
N LEU A 101 -13.35 -0.19 22.90
CA LEU A 101 -14.79 -0.46 22.85
C LEU A 101 -15.22 -1.40 23.98
N ALA A 102 -14.49 -2.49 24.22
CA ALA A 102 -14.79 -3.44 25.30
C ALA A 102 -14.68 -2.81 26.70
N LEU A 103 -13.67 -1.95 26.92
CA LEU A 103 -13.51 -1.23 28.19
C LEU A 103 -14.61 -0.19 28.38
N SER A 104 -14.99 0.54 27.34
CA SER A 104 -16.07 1.53 27.39
C SER A 104 -17.42 0.88 27.66
N ASP A 105 -17.75 -0.25 27.01
CA ASP A 105 -18.98 -1.00 27.27
C ASP A 105 -19.05 -1.52 28.71
N LYS A 106 -17.93 -2.03 29.23
CA LYS A 106 -17.83 -2.45 30.63
C LYS A 106 -18.05 -1.29 31.60
N LEU A 107 -17.45 -0.13 31.33
CA LEU A 107 -17.59 1.06 32.19
C LEU A 107 -19.03 1.58 32.21
N ASN A 108 -19.70 1.61 31.06
CA ASN A 108 -21.11 2.00 30.96
C ASN A 108 -22.01 1.05 31.77
N LYS A 109 -21.83 -0.27 31.65
CA LYS A 109 -22.57 -1.27 32.45
C LYS A 109 -22.36 -1.11 33.96
N ILE A 110 -21.15 -0.74 34.39
CA ILE A 110 -20.85 -0.48 35.81
C ILE A 110 -21.58 0.79 36.27
N LYS A 111 -21.60 1.84 35.44
CA LYS A 111 -22.28 3.09 35.74
C LYS A 111 -23.79 2.86 35.89
N ASP A 112 -24.42 2.18 34.93
CA ASP A 112 -25.84 1.86 34.98
C ASP A 112 -26.21 1.07 36.24
N LYS A 113 -25.39 0.08 36.64
CA LYS A 113 -25.63 -0.67 37.89
C LYS A 113 -25.56 0.21 39.13
N ARG A 114 -24.60 1.14 39.20
CA ARG A 114 -24.48 2.06 40.34
C ARG A 114 -25.66 3.01 40.43
N ASP A 115 -26.09 3.55 39.29
CA ASP A 115 -27.20 4.49 39.23
C ASP A 115 -28.51 3.82 39.70
N ASN A 116 -28.74 2.57 39.27
CA ASN A 116 -29.87 1.74 39.73
C ASN A 116 -29.82 1.37 41.24
N GLU A 117 -28.62 1.14 41.78
CA GLU A 117 -28.45 0.84 43.23
C GLU A 117 -28.70 2.07 44.10
N ASN A 118 -28.31 3.26 43.64
CA ASN A 118 -28.55 4.51 44.34
C ASN A 118 -30.05 4.85 44.36
N GLU A 119 -30.76 4.73 43.23
CA GLU A 119 -32.20 4.96 43.14
C GLU A 119 -33.00 4.06 44.11
N LYS A 120 -32.61 2.78 44.24
CA LYS A 120 -33.25 1.87 45.20
C LYS A 120 -33.03 2.24 46.66
N LYS A 121 -31.86 2.81 47.01
CA LYS A 121 -31.59 3.26 48.38
C LYS A 121 -32.42 4.49 48.74
N ASP A 122 -32.58 5.42 47.81
CA ASP A 122 -33.36 6.63 48.04
C ASP A 122 -34.83 6.28 48.29
N ILE A 123 -35.41 5.36 47.50
CA ILE A 123 -36.79 4.86 47.68
C ILE A 123 -36.98 4.10 49.00
N SER A 124 -35.95 3.40 49.49
CA SER A 124 -36.00 2.63 50.75
C SER A 124 -35.83 3.48 52.01
N SER A 125 -35.36 4.73 51.88
CA SER A 125 -35.03 5.62 53.00
C SER A 125 -36.12 6.64 53.33
N ASN A 126 -37.16 6.73 52.49
CA ASN A 126 -38.39 7.50 52.68
C ASN A 126 -39.53 6.59 53.17
#